data_AF-A0A139JRK2-F1
#
_entry.id   AF-A0A139JRK2-F1
#
_cell.length_a   1.000
_cell.length_b   1.000
_cell.length_c   1.000
_cell.angle_alpha   90.00
_cell.angle_beta   90.00
_cell.angle_gamma   90.00
#
_symmetry.space_group_name_H-M   'P 1'
#
loop_
_entity.id
_entity.type
_entity.pdbx_description
1 polymer ?
#
loop_
_entity_poly.entity_id
_entity_poly.type
_entity_poly.pdbx_seq_one_letter_code
_entity_poly.pdbx_strand_id
1 'polypeptide(L)'
;MAEIKVDRTTADRISAMIREGVRVDDIAEIENIPKRLVSVLEHSIALREGEGTKLERLMDLLKENTLLSQSNIELKDYAAKQLGKWLVQAGMQPGQIHISTGLSIHKCRHLYQQVRAVFDTEEAFIPMPQTFISRLVMSIFASHYLYLQSQSDTRSIQLPNVVVAWSRTVDEVINSRLDELAGFDRKFISLGSLFDTARCLREVQMRPGEKLSCTDGKRVRKIARSRCEQCGSYYVWCVTARRHKASRCCFCELLSESTSDKGKKLMKRKLPGETEAMQ
;
A
#
# COMPACT_ATOMS: atom_id res chain seq x y z
N MET A 1 56.53 -39.87 25.49
CA MET A 1 56.07 -39.46 24.14
C MET A 1 57.16 -38.58 23.56
N ALA A 2 57.70 -38.91 22.38
CA ALA A 2 58.76 -38.12 21.76
C ALA A 2 58.25 -36.72 21.39
N GLU A 3 59.00 -35.66 21.73
CA GLU A 3 58.73 -34.30 21.27
C GLU A 3 59.06 -34.21 19.77
N ILE A 4 58.03 -34.22 18.92
CA ILE A 4 58.19 -34.00 17.49
C ILE A 4 58.28 -32.47 17.29
N LYS A 5 59.50 -31.98 17.03
CA LYS A 5 59.74 -30.58 16.65
C LYS A 5 59.58 -30.44 15.14
N VAL A 6 58.51 -29.75 14.72
CA VAL A 6 58.32 -29.36 13.32
C VAL A 6 59.18 -28.12 13.05
N ASP A 7 60.03 -28.18 12.03
CA ASP A 7 60.84 -27.04 11.62
C ASP A 7 59.98 -25.96 10.92
N ARG A 8 60.50 -24.73 10.84
CA ARG A 8 59.77 -23.58 10.29
C ARG A 8 59.42 -23.78 8.81
N THR A 9 60.31 -24.40 8.06
CA THR A 9 60.16 -24.71 6.63
C THR A 9 59.04 -25.71 6.35
N THR A 10 58.86 -26.70 7.21
CA THR A 10 57.76 -27.67 7.10
C THR A 10 56.45 -27.06 7.59
N ALA A 11 56.47 -26.21 8.60
CA ALA A 11 55.29 -25.44 9.01
C ALA A 11 54.78 -24.49 7.90
N ASP A 12 55.69 -23.84 7.17
CA ASP A 12 55.34 -22.96 6.04
C ASP A 12 54.73 -23.76 4.86
N ARG A 13 55.26 -24.95 4.57
CA ARG A 13 54.70 -25.86 3.55
C ARG A 13 53.32 -26.39 3.93
N ILE A 14 53.15 -26.86 5.17
CA ILE A 14 51.84 -27.27 5.71
C ILE A 14 50.84 -26.11 5.60
N SER A 15 51.25 -24.88 5.92
CA SER A 15 50.38 -23.69 5.82
C SER A 15 49.95 -23.39 4.39
N ALA A 16 50.83 -23.59 3.40
CA ALA A 16 50.49 -23.45 1.99
C ALA A 16 49.47 -24.52 1.54
N MET A 17 49.70 -25.79 1.89
CA MET A 17 48.80 -26.91 1.55
C MET A 17 47.41 -26.76 2.19
N ILE A 18 47.33 -26.23 3.43
CA ILE A 18 46.07 -25.92 4.09
C ILE A 18 45.30 -24.83 3.32
N ARG A 19 46.00 -23.76 2.87
CA ARG A 19 45.39 -22.68 2.07
C ARG A 19 44.93 -23.14 0.69
N GLU A 20 45.59 -24.15 0.13
CA GLU A 20 45.20 -24.80 -1.13
C GLU A 20 44.06 -25.81 -0.96
N GLY A 21 43.59 -26.04 0.28
CA GLY A 21 42.43 -26.89 0.57
C GLY A 21 42.72 -28.39 0.66
N VAL A 22 43.99 -28.79 0.83
CA VAL A 22 44.37 -30.19 1.03
C VAL A 22 43.91 -30.68 2.40
N ARG A 23 43.38 -31.90 2.50
CA ARG A 23 42.84 -32.42 3.76
C ARG A 23 43.97 -32.69 4.75
N VAL A 24 43.69 -32.46 6.04
CA VAL A 24 44.62 -32.71 7.17
C VAL A 24 45.21 -34.13 7.15
N ASP A 25 44.39 -35.12 6.81
CA ASP A 25 44.82 -36.53 6.72
C ASP A 25 45.90 -36.72 5.63
N ASP A 26 45.69 -36.12 4.46
CA ASP A 26 46.60 -36.22 3.33
C ASP A 26 47.91 -35.45 3.61
N ILE A 27 47.83 -34.28 4.26
CA ILE A 27 49.02 -33.50 4.67
C ILE A 27 49.85 -34.26 5.72
N ALA A 28 49.18 -34.92 6.67
CA ALA A 28 49.84 -35.71 7.71
C ALA A 28 50.61 -36.90 7.12
N GLU A 29 50.06 -37.51 6.06
CA GLU A 29 50.71 -38.59 5.31
C GLU A 29 51.87 -38.07 4.43
N ILE A 30 51.68 -36.96 3.72
CA ILE A 30 52.69 -36.38 2.81
C ILE A 30 53.92 -35.87 3.59
N GLU A 31 53.70 -35.16 4.68
CA GLU A 31 54.78 -34.56 5.48
C GLU A 31 55.23 -35.47 6.64
N ASN A 32 54.64 -36.67 6.77
CA ASN A 32 54.93 -37.66 7.81
C ASN A 32 54.90 -37.06 9.24
N ILE A 33 53.87 -36.27 9.54
CA ILE A 33 53.68 -35.56 10.81
C ILE A 33 52.34 -35.99 11.44
N PRO A 34 52.26 -36.10 12.78
CA PRO A 34 51.00 -36.42 13.43
C PRO A 34 49.85 -35.49 13.03
N LYS A 35 48.71 -36.08 12.62
CA LYS A 35 47.46 -35.37 12.27
C LYS A 35 47.10 -34.26 13.24
N ARG A 36 47.29 -34.48 14.55
CA ARG A 36 47.01 -33.48 15.59
C ARG A 36 47.80 -32.18 15.42
N LEU A 37 49.05 -32.23 14.97
CA LEU A 37 49.87 -31.04 14.75
C LEU A 37 49.39 -30.25 13.52
N VAL A 38 49.02 -30.95 12.45
CA VAL A 38 48.44 -30.34 11.25
C VAL A 38 47.10 -29.65 11.59
N SER A 39 46.23 -30.30 12.37
CA SER A 39 44.96 -29.70 12.83
C SER A 39 45.17 -28.45 13.72
N VAL A 40 46.20 -28.45 14.57
CA VAL A 40 46.53 -27.26 15.39
C VAL A 40 47.00 -26.11 14.50
N LEU A 41 47.80 -26.38 13.47
CA LEU A 41 48.24 -25.39 12.50
C LEU A 41 47.07 -24.82 11.70
N GLU A 42 46.19 -25.68 11.17
CA GLU A 42 44.94 -25.30 10.48
C GLU A 42 44.08 -24.39 11.34
N HIS A 43 43.88 -24.75 12.61
CA HIS A 43 43.09 -23.94 13.53
C HIS A 43 43.77 -22.61 13.86
N SER A 44 45.11 -22.59 13.99
CA SER A 44 45.87 -21.36 14.23
C SER A 44 45.90 -20.41 13.03
N ILE A 45 45.83 -20.95 11.81
CA ILE A 45 45.72 -20.19 10.55
C ILE A 45 44.31 -19.61 10.46
N ALA A 46 43.27 -20.42 10.69
CA ALA A 46 41.89 -19.96 10.71
C ALA A 46 41.65 -18.85 11.75
N LEU A 47 42.29 -18.94 12.93
CA LEU A 47 42.23 -17.89 13.96
C LEU A 47 42.95 -16.61 13.53
N ARG A 48 44.14 -16.71 12.92
CA ARG A 48 44.92 -15.55 12.45
C ARG A 48 44.31 -14.87 11.22
N GLU A 49 43.76 -15.65 10.29
CA GLU A 49 43.07 -15.14 9.11
C GLU A 49 41.68 -14.59 9.45
N GLY A 50 41.08 -15.03 10.56
CA GLY A 50 39.78 -14.54 11.06
C GLY A 50 39.75 -13.08 11.53
N GLU A 51 40.90 -12.45 11.78
CA GLU A 51 41.00 -11.04 12.19
C GLU A 51 41.17 -10.08 11.00
N GLY A 52 41.91 -10.47 9.95
CA GLY A 52 42.12 -9.64 8.76
C GLY A 52 40.99 -9.75 7.72
N THR A 53 40.44 -10.95 7.52
CA THR A 53 39.47 -11.23 6.43
C THR A 53 38.03 -10.82 6.75
N LYS A 54 37.70 -10.54 8.02
CA LYS A 54 36.36 -10.05 8.39
C LYS A 54 36.08 -8.67 7.83
N LEU A 55 37.04 -7.75 7.85
CA LEU A 55 36.77 -6.38 7.42
C LEU A 55 36.60 -6.28 5.90
N GLU A 56 37.48 -6.94 5.14
CA GLU A 56 37.40 -6.99 3.68
C GLU A 56 36.14 -7.74 3.22
N ARG A 57 35.84 -8.90 3.81
CA ARG A 57 34.60 -9.63 3.51
C ARG A 57 33.34 -8.87 3.92
N LEU A 58 33.37 -8.11 5.02
CA LEU A 58 32.28 -7.22 5.40
C LEU A 58 32.15 -6.04 4.45
N MET A 59 33.25 -5.48 3.95
CA MET A 59 33.25 -4.42 2.94
C MET A 59 32.76 -4.92 1.58
N ASP A 60 33.11 -6.13 1.19
CA ASP A 60 32.63 -6.74 -0.05
C ASP A 60 31.15 -7.14 0.07
N LEU A 61 30.72 -7.68 1.22
CA LEU A 61 29.30 -7.88 1.52
C LEU A 61 28.53 -6.56 1.59
N LEU A 62 29.14 -5.47 2.07
CA LEU A 62 28.55 -4.13 2.06
C LEU A 62 28.42 -3.62 0.63
N LYS A 63 29.45 -3.76 -0.22
CA LYS A 63 29.40 -3.39 -1.63
C LYS A 63 28.37 -4.21 -2.39
N GLU A 64 28.32 -5.53 -2.19
CA GLU A 64 27.30 -6.41 -2.75
C GLU A 64 25.90 -6.03 -2.27
N ASN A 65 25.70 -5.79 -0.97
CA ASN A 65 24.40 -5.29 -0.46
C ASN A 65 24.06 -3.92 -1.02
N THR A 66 25.04 -3.04 -1.25
CA THR A 66 24.81 -1.70 -1.80
C THR A 66 24.44 -1.80 -3.28
N LEU A 67 25.10 -2.67 -4.06
CA LEU A 67 24.76 -2.97 -5.45
C LEU A 67 23.39 -3.65 -5.57
N LEU A 68 23.09 -4.62 -4.71
CA LEU A 68 21.78 -5.25 -4.60
C LEU A 68 20.71 -4.24 -4.16
N SER A 69 21.03 -3.32 -3.25
CA SER A 69 20.10 -2.26 -2.83
C SER A 69 19.87 -1.23 -3.94
N GLN A 70 20.90 -0.88 -4.72
CA GLN A 70 20.81 0.03 -5.86
C GLN A 70 19.99 -0.57 -7.01
N SER A 71 20.22 -1.83 -7.37
CA SER A 71 19.39 -2.53 -8.36
C SER A 71 17.94 -2.68 -7.88
N ASN A 72 17.74 -2.85 -6.57
CA ASN A 72 16.41 -2.86 -5.95
C ASN A 72 15.76 -1.46 -5.94
N ILE A 73 16.52 -0.36 -5.92
CA ILE A 73 15.98 1.00 -6.03
C ILE A 73 15.40 1.23 -7.42
N GLU A 74 16.10 0.82 -8.49
CA GLU A 74 15.59 0.94 -9.86
C GLU A 74 14.34 0.08 -10.07
N LEU A 75 14.34 -1.15 -9.57
CA LEU A 75 13.19 -2.04 -9.64
C LEU A 75 12.00 -1.50 -8.84
N LYS A 76 12.24 -0.94 -7.65
CA LYS A 76 11.21 -0.27 -6.84
C LYS A 76 10.67 0.98 -7.51
N ASP A 77 11.52 1.84 -8.08
CA ASP A 77 11.08 3.05 -8.81
C ASP A 77 10.29 2.66 -10.07
N TYR A 78 10.71 1.62 -10.78
CA TYR A 78 9.96 1.06 -11.91
C TYR A 78 8.59 0.53 -11.48
N ALA A 79 8.53 -0.32 -10.45
CA ALA A 79 7.28 -0.86 -9.93
C ALA A 79 6.34 0.24 -9.44
N ALA A 80 6.87 1.23 -8.71
CA ALA A 80 6.12 2.38 -8.24
C ALA A 80 5.58 3.24 -9.39
N LYS A 81 6.33 3.40 -10.49
CA LYS A 81 5.87 4.06 -11.71
C LYS A 81 4.76 3.28 -12.39
N GLN A 82 4.88 1.96 -12.54
CA GLN A 82 3.83 1.14 -13.15
C GLN A 82 2.55 1.16 -12.33
N LEU A 83 2.66 0.98 -11.00
CA LEU A 83 1.55 1.17 -10.09
C LEU A 83 0.96 2.57 -10.21
N GLY A 84 1.80 3.61 -10.25
CA GLY A 84 1.38 4.99 -10.45
C GLY A 84 0.54 5.18 -11.72
N LYS A 85 0.94 4.59 -12.86
CA LYS A 85 0.17 4.68 -14.11
C LYS A 85 -1.21 4.05 -13.98
N TRP A 86 -1.28 2.87 -13.36
CA TRP A 86 -2.55 2.20 -13.10
C TRP A 86 -3.45 3.04 -12.18
N LEU A 87 -2.89 3.64 -11.14
CA LEU A 87 -3.64 4.53 -10.23
C LEU A 87 -4.15 5.79 -10.94
N VAL A 88 -3.39 6.37 -11.89
CA VAL A 88 -3.88 7.48 -12.73
C VAL A 88 -5.07 7.04 -13.56
N GLN A 89 -4.99 5.88 -14.22
CA GLN A 89 -6.10 5.33 -15.01
C GLN A 89 -7.35 5.06 -14.16
N ALA A 90 -7.17 4.68 -12.89
CA ALA A 90 -8.26 4.54 -11.92
C ALA A 90 -8.82 5.89 -11.40
N GLY A 91 -8.31 7.03 -11.90
CA GLY A 91 -8.78 8.38 -11.60
C GLY A 91 -8.04 9.09 -10.47
N MET A 92 -6.94 8.53 -9.93
CA MET A 92 -6.23 9.15 -8.80
C MET A 92 -5.43 10.40 -9.21
N GLN A 93 -5.46 11.41 -8.33
CA GLN A 93 -4.73 12.66 -8.50
C GLN A 93 -3.25 12.52 -8.08
N PRO A 94 -2.34 13.37 -8.58
CA PRO A 94 -0.90 13.30 -8.27
C PRO A 94 -0.56 13.24 -6.77
N GLY A 95 -1.30 13.98 -5.94
CA GLY A 95 -1.12 13.97 -4.48
C GLY A 95 -1.49 12.63 -3.84
N GLN A 96 -2.52 11.96 -4.37
CA GLN A 96 -2.96 10.65 -3.88
C GLN A 96 -1.99 9.55 -4.33
N ILE A 97 -1.47 9.65 -5.56
CA ILE A 97 -0.45 8.74 -6.10
C ILE A 97 0.83 8.85 -5.29
N HIS A 98 1.26 10.08 -4.96
CA HIS A 98 2.42 10.32 -4.09
C HIS A 98 2.29 9.58 -2.75
N ILE A 99 1.13 9.69 -2.09
CA ILE A 99 0.85 9.01 -0.82
C ILE A 99 0.89 7.48 -0.99
N SER A 100 0.46 6.97 -2.14
CA SER A 100 0.25 5.53 -2.37
C SER A 100 1.50 4.80 -2.87
N THR A 101 2.40 5.49 -3.58
CA THR A 101 3.57 4.87 -4.24
C THR A 101 4.90 5.32 -3.66
N GLY A 102 4.93 6.41 -2.89
CA GLY A 102 6.18 7.01 -2.38
C GLY A 102 7.01 7.75 -3.44
N LEU A 103 6.56 7.83 -4.69
CA LEU A 103 7.19 8.65 -5.72
C LEU A 103 7.12 10.14 -5.36
N SER A 104 8.11 10.93 -5.77
CA SER A 104 8.07 12.38 -5.55
C SER A 104 6.87 13.03 -6.24
N ILE A 105 6.33 14.11 -5.66
CA ILE A 105 5.16 14.79 -6.22
C ILE A 105 5.38 15.29 -7.66
N HIS A 106 6.62 15.67 -8.01
CA HIS A 106 7.00 16.07 -9.37
C HIS A 106 6.92 14.89 -10.34
N LYS A 107 7.44 13.71 -9.97
CA LYS A 107 7.31 12.48 -10.76
C LYS A 107 5.84 12.11 -10.95
N CYS A 108 5.02 12.21 -9.91
CA CYS A 108 3.58 11.93 -9.99
C CYS A 108 2.85 12.89 -10.95
N ARG A 109 3.17 14.19 -10.93
CA ARG A 109 2.57 15.19 -11.85
C ARG A 109 2.94 14.90 -13.31
N HIS A 110 4.22 14.59 -13.57
CA HIS A 110 4.68 14.23 -14.89
C HIS A 110 4.01 12.94 -15.38
N LEU A 111 3.94 11.91 -14.53
CA LEU A 111 3.26 10.66 -14.83
C LEU A 111 1.78 10.86 -15.15
N TYR A 112 1.10 11.69 -14.37
CA TYR A 112 -0.30 12.05 -14.58
C TYR A 112 -0.51 12.71 -15.96
N GLN A 113 0.33 13.69 -16.32
CA GLN A 113 0.28 14.33 -17.64
C GLN A 113 0.51 13.32 -18.78
N GLN A 114 1.53 12.45 -18.65
CA GLN A 114 1.84 11.44 -19.65
C GLN A 114 0.70 10.45 -19.87
N VAL A 115 0.10 9.94 -18.79
CA VAL A 115 -1.00 8.96 -18.90
C VAL A 115 -2.25 9.61 -19.45
N ARG A 116 -2.59 10.84 -19.02
CA ARG A 116 -3.75 11.58 -19.54
C ARG A 116 -3.65 11.96 -21.01
N ALA A 117 -2.43 12.18 -21.51
CA ALA A 117 -2.24 12.45 -22.93
C ALA A 117 -2.52 11.22 -23.81
N VAL A 118 -2.42 10.00 -23.24
CA VAL A 118 -2.57 8.73 -23.97
C VAL A 118 -3.93 8.09 -23.72
N PHE A 119 -4.49 8.27 -22.52
CA PHE A 119 -5.75 7.66 -22.09
C PHE A 119 -6.75 8.74 -21.72
N ASP A 120 -7.99 8.57 -22.16
CA ASP A 120 -9.12 9.37 -21.68
C ASP A 120 -9.49 8.93 -20.25
N THR A 121 -8.73 9.43 -19.27
CA THR A 121 -8.94 9.10 -17.86
C THR A 121 -10.01 10.00 -17.25
N GLU A 122 -11.03 9.42 -16.63
CA GLU A 122 -12.02 10.19 -15.86
C GLU A 122 -11.34 10.92 -14.69
N GLU A 123 -11.53 12.23 -14.61
CA GLU A 123 -11.04 13.02 -13.47
C GLU A 123 -11.82 12.67 -12.20
N ALA A 124 -11.08 12.43 -11.10
CA ALA A 124 -11.69 12.35 -9.78
C ALA A 124 -12.55 13.58 -9.49
N PHE A 125 -13.80 13.34 -9.12
CA PHE A 125 -14.67 14.36 -8.56
C PHE A 125 -14.22 14.71 -7.13
N ILE A 126 -14.29 15.99 -6.73
CA ILE A 126 -14.02 16.43 -5.35
C ILE A 126 -15.02 15.73 -4.42
N PRO A 127 -14.59 14.73 -3.63
CA PRO A 127 -15.51 13.79 -3.03
C PRO A 127 -16.10 14.40 -1.77
N MET A 128 -17.31 14.92 -1.92
CA MET A 128 -18.11 15.39 -0.81
C MET A 128 -19.47 14.69 -0.90
N PRO A 129 -19.93 14.04 0.18
CA PRO A 129 -21.24 13.38 0.21
C PRO A 129 -22.35 14.45 0.32
N GLN A 130 -22.56 15.20 -0.76
CA GLN A 130 -23.52 16.31 -0.84
C GLN A 130 -24.82 15.91 -1.56
N THR A 131 -24.70 15.05 -2.57
CA THR A 131 -25.84 14.52 -3.32
C THR A 131 -26.30 13.19 -2.70
N PHE A 132 -27.51 12.77 -3.03
CA PHE A 132 -28.01 11.45 -2.67
C PHE A 132 -27.07 10.34 -3.18
N ILE A 133 -26.73 10.36 -4.48
CA ILE A 133 -25.86 9.35 -5.12
C ILE A 133 -24.47 9.31 -4.48
N SER A 134 -23.82 10.47 -4.27
CA SER A 134 -22.50 10.50 -3.64
C SER A 134 -22.54 9.98 -2.20
N ARG A 135 -23.57 10.31 -1.40
CA ARG A 135 -23.77 9.73 -0.07
C ARG A 135 -23.90 8.21 -0.14
N LEU A 136 -24.70 7.70 -1.07
CA LEU A 136 -24.95 6.27 -1.22
C LEU A 136 -23.67 5.50 -1.57
N VAL A 137 -22.99 5.90 -2.66
CA VAL A 137 -21.75 5.25 -3.13
C VAL A 137 -20.64 5.33 -2.07
N MET A 138 -20.43 6.51 -1.47
CA MET A 138 -19.41 6.67 -0.43
C MET A 138 -19.75 5.89 0.85
N SER A 139 -21.03 5.65 1.16
CA SER A 139 -21.45 4.86 2.33
C SER A 139 -21.19 3.36 2.11
N ILE A 140 -21.43 2.87 0.90
CA ILE A 140 -21.09 1.50 0.49
C ILE A 140 -19.58 1.31 0.61
N PHE A 141 -18.81 2.20 -0.04
CA PHE A 141 -17.35 2.17 0.05
C PHE A 141 -16.83 2.24 1.47
N ALA A 142 -17.35 3.15 2.30
CA ALA A 142 -16.95 3.29 3.70
C ALA A 142 -17.17 2.00 4.49
N SER A 143 -18.23 1.26 4.19
CA SER A 143 -18.53 0.00 4.87
C SER A 143 -17.52 -1.09 4.50
N HIS A 144 -17.22 -1.26 3.21
CA HIS A 144 -16.19 -2.19 2.74
C HIS A 144 -14.80 -1.83 3.27
N TYR A 145 -14.43 -0.55 3.17
CA TYR A 145 -13.12 -0.06 3.59
C TYR A 145 -12.90 -0.23 5.09
N LEU A 146 -13.87 0.19 5.92
CA LEU A 146 -13.71 0.10 7.38
C LEU A 146 -13.74 -1.34 7.89
N TYR A 147 -14.43 -2.25 7.20
CA TYR A 147 -14.32 -3.68 7.47
C TYR A 147 -12.90 -4.19 7.22
N LEU A 148 -12.30 -3.88 6.06
CA LEU A 148 -10.93 -4.31 5.76
C LEU A 148 -9.90 -3.66 6.69
N GLN A 149 -10.09 -2.38 7.02
CA GLN A 149 -9.22 -1.66 7.92
C GLN A 149 -9.30 -2.20 9.36
N SER A 150 -10.46 -2.66 9.83
CA SER A 150 -10.58 -3.24 11.17
C SER A 150 -9.87 -4.58 11.31
N GLN A 151 -9.61 -5.29 10.21
CA GLN A 151 -8.80 -6.51 10.17
C GLN A 151 -7.30 -6.23 10.04
N SER A 152 -6.89 -4.96 9.89
CA SER A 152 -5.50 -4.58 9.71
C SER A 152 -4.92 -4.02 11.00
N ASP A 153 -3.74 -4.49 11.41
CA ASP A 153 -3.02 -4.01 12.61
C ASP A 153 -2.37 -2.63 12.44
N THR A 154 -2.90 -1.80 11.52
CA THR A 154 -2.34 -0.51 11.16
C THR A 154 -3.37 0.59 11.14
N ARG A 155 -2.92 1.78 11.53
CA ARG A 155 -3.70 3.03 11.48
C ARG A 155 -3.38 3.86 10.22
N SER A 156 -2.50 3.36 9.35
CA SER A 156 -2.22 3.98 8.05
C SER A 156 -3.19 3.49 6.98
N ILE A 157 -3.41 4.32 5.94
CA ILE A 157 -4.18 3.90 4.76
C ILE A 157 -3.34 2.81 4.10
N GLN A 158 -3.94 1.64 3.95
CA GLN A 158 -3.37 0.55 3.18
C GLN A 158 -3.97 0.61 1.78
N LEU A 159 -3.15 0.90 0.78
CA LEU A 159 -3.59 0.91 -0.62
C LEU A 159 -4.32 -0.40 -1.01
N PRO A 160 -3.88 -1.60 -0.59
CA PRO A 160 -4.63 -2.84 -0.87
C PRO A 160 -6.06 -2.80 -0.33
N ASN A 161 -6.27 -2.33 0.91
CA ASN A 161 -7.62 -2.23 1.49
C ASN A 161 -8.49 -1.25 0.71
N VAL A 162 -7.93 -0.13 0.27
CA VAL A 162 -8.65 0.86 -0.54
C VAL A 162 -9.04 0.26 -1.90
N VAL A 163 -8.11 -0.42 -2.58
CA VAL A 163 -8.36 -1.04 -3.89
C VAL A 163 -9.40 -2.16 -3.79
N VAL A 164 -9.31 -3.02 -2.77
CA VAL A 164 -10.30 -4.10 -2.57
C VAL A 164 -11.67 -3.52 -2.22
N ALA A 165 -11.73 -2.50 -1.35
CA ALA A 165 -13.00 -1.83 -1.04
C ALA A 165 -13.60 -1.13 -2.27
N TRP A 166 -12.76 -0.52 -3.10
CA TRP A 166 -13.17 0.10 -4.35
C TRP A 166 -13.77 -0.92 -5.31
N SER A 167 -13.06 -2.03 -5.58
CA SER A 167 -13.57 -3.11 -6.44
C SER A 167 -14.93 -3.61 -5.97
N ARG A 168 -15.08 -3.92 -4.67
CA ARG A 168 -16.36 -4.36 -4.09
C ARG A 168 -17.46 -3.32 -4.23
N THR A 169 -17.12 -2.03 -4.13
CA THR A 169 -18.08 -0.93 -4.30
C THR A 169 -18.57 -0.86 -5.75
N VAL A 170 -17.66 -0.99 -6.72
CA VAL A 170 -18.01 -1.01 -8.15
C VAL A 170 -18.93 -2.18 -8.44
N ASP A 171 -18.57 -3.39 -7.97
CA ASP A 171 -19.38 -4.59 -8.13
C ASP A 171 -20.78 -4.42 -7.51
N GLU A 172 -20.86 -3.87 -6.29
CA GLU A 172 -22.14 -3.65 -5.61
C GLU A 172 -23.01 -2.60 -6.32
N VAL A 173 -22.41 -1.52 -6.81
CA VAL A 173 -23.11 -0.47 -7.57
C VAL A 173 -23.72 -1.05 -8.84
N ILE A 174 -22.96 -1.84 -9.60
CA ILE A 174 -23.43 -2.46 -10.85
C ILE A 174 -24.48 -3.54 -10.57
N ASN A 175 -24.21 -4.46 -9.63
CA ASN A 175 -25.13 -5.57 -9.33
C ASN A 175 -26.45 -5.07 -8.75
N SER A 176 -26.42 -3.97 -8.00
CA SER A 176 -27.61 -3.32 -7.45
C SER A 176 -28.23 -2.29 -8.40
N ARG A 177 -27.68 -2.13 -9.62
CA ARG A 177 -28.12 -1.17 -10.64
C ARG A 177 -28.21 0.28 -10.16
N LEU A 178 -27.32 0.67 -9.24
CA LEU A 178 -27.27 2.03 -8.73
C LEU A 178 -26.70 3.01 -9.77
N ASP A 179 -25.97 2.50 -10.76
CA ASP A 179 -25.48 3.23 -11.91
C ASP A 179 -26.58 3.65 -12.89
N GLU A 180 -27.76 3.02 -12.82
CA GLU A 180 -28.94 3.39 -13.62
C GLU A 180 -29.76 4.55 -13.01
N LEU A 181 -29.43 4.99 -11.79
CA LEU A 181 -30.18 6.05 -11.09
C LEU A 181 -29.99 7.42 -11.74
N ALA A 182 -31.03 8.28 -11.69
CA ALA A 182 -30.93 9.62 -12.24
C ALA A 182 -29.90 10.46 -11.48
N GLY A 183 -29.06 11.18 -12.22
CA GLY A 183 -27.96 11.96 -11.65
C GLY A 183 -26.75 11.12 -11.21
N PHE A 184 -26.68 9.84 -11.57
CA PHE A 184 -25.47 9.05 -11.44
C PHE A 184 -24.41 9.52 -12.45
N ASP A 185 -23.19 9.74 -11.94
CA ASP A 185 -21.99 10.06 -12.70
C ASP A 185 -20.94 8.99 -12.35
N ARG A 186 -20.28 8.42 -13.37
CA ARG A 186 -19.23 7.40 -13.21
C ARG A 186 -18.09 7.89 -12.34
N LYS A 187 -17.84 9.21 -12.31
CA LYS A 187 -16.83 9.80 -11.44
C LYS A 187 -17.04 9.50 -9.95
N PHE A 188 -18.27 9.22 -9.51
CA PHE A 188 -18.56 8.86 -8.11
C PHE A 188 -17.93 7.53 -7.69
N ILE A 189 -17.73 6.60 -8.63
CA ILE A 189 -17.10 5.30 -8.37
C ILE A 189 -15.62 5.28 -8.79
N SER A 190 -15.03 6.42 -9.16
CA SER A 190 -13.59 6.50 -9.43
C SER A 190 -12.79 6.22 -8.15
N LEU A 191 -11.65 5.53 -8.28
CA LEU A 191 -10.78 5.25 -7.14
C LEU A 191 -10.28 6.56 -6.51
N GLY A 192 -9.99 7.57 -7.34
CA GLY A 192 -9.57 8.88 -6.87
C GLY A 192 -10.61 9.56 -5.98
N SER A 193 -11.90 9.50 -6.32
CA SER A 193 -12.97 10.04 -5.46
C SER A 193 -13.13 9.26 -4.15
N LEU A 194 -12.99 7.94 -4.18
CA LEU A 194 -13.16 7.12 -2.98
C LEU A 194 -11.92 7.12 -2.07
N PHE A 195 -10.73 7.37 -2.61
CA PHE A 195 -9.48 7.46 -1.84
C PHE A 195 -9.54 8.56 -0.76
N ASP A 196 -10.07 9.73 -1.08
CA ASP A 196 -10.20 10.81 -0.09
C ASP A 196 -11.24 10.46 0.99
N THR A 197 -12.27 9.67 0.65
CA THR A 197 -13.22 9.13 1.65
C THR A 197 -12.48 8.22 2.62
N ALA A 198 -11.64 7.31 2.13
CA ALA A 198 -10.78 6.47 2.99
C ALA A 198 -9.86 7.32 3.86
N ARG A 199 -9.26 8.38 3.29
CA ARG A 199 -8.41 9.33 4.02
C ARG A 199 -9.15 10.05 5.13
N CYS A 200 -10.36 10.53 4.89
CA CYS A 200 -11.18 11.19 5.91
C CYS A 200 -11.62 10.23 7.02
N LEU A 201 -11.88 8.96 6.70
CA LEU A 201 -12.35 7.97 7.66
C LEU A 201 -11.22 7.32 8.48
N ARG A 202 -10.00 7.29 7.95
CA ARG A 202 -8.81 6.75 8.64
C ARG A 202 -8.49 7.47 9.94
N GLU A 203 -8.65 8.79 10.01
CA GLU A 203 -8.05 9.60 11.08
C GLU A 203 -8.71 9.45 12.47
N VAL A 204 -9.63 8.50 12.67
CA VAL A 204 -10.37 8.37 13.94
C VAL A 204 -10.68 6.92 14.31
N GLN A 205 -9.67 6.10 14.55
CA GLN A 205 -9.80 5.09 15.59
C GLN A 205 -9.15 5.64 16.86
N MET A 206 -9.99 6.19 17.73
CA MET A 206 -9.63 6.51 19.12
C MET A 206 -9.08 5.26 19.79
N ARG A 207 -8.08 5.42 20.66
CA ARG A 207 -7.77 4.34 21.60
C ARG A 207 -9.01 4.12 22.49
N PRO A 208 -9.32 2.87 22.90
CA PRO A 208 -10.31 2.65 23.94
C PRO A 208 -9.92 3.48 25.17
N GLY A 209 -10.75 4.46 25.55
CA GLY A 209 -10.51 5.34 26.71
C GLY A 209 -10.10 6.79 26.41
N GLU A 210 -9.79 7.17 25.16
CA GLU A 210 -9.51 8.58 24.81
C GLU A 210 -10.81 9.39 24.66
N LYS A 211 -11.03 10.36 25.56
CA LYS A 211 -12.08 11.38 25.41
C LYS A 211 -11.58 12.51 24.51
N LEU A 212 -12.38 12.92 23.51
CA LEU A 212 -12.10 14.09 22.68
C LEU A 212 -11.90 15.32 23.58
N SER A 213 -10.71 15.93 23.58
CA SER A 213 -10.63 17.36 23.89
C SER A 213 -11.22 18.09 22.68
N CYS A 214 -12.27 18.88 22.90
CA CYS A 214 -12.95 19.62 21.83
C CYS A 214 -12.08 20.75 21.22
N THR A 215 -10.81 20.87 21.58
CA THR A 215 -10.01 22.09 21.33
C THR A 215 -8.78 21.92 20.46
N ASP A 216 -8.27 20.71 20.17
CA ASP A 216 -7.01 20.53 19.42
C ASP A 216 -7.15 19.85 18.05
N GLY A 217 -8.24 20.14 17.34
CA GLY A 217 -8.46 19.66 15.97
C GLY A 217 -9.01 20.75 15.05
N LYS A 218 -8.25 21.83 14.83
CA LYS A 218 -8.66 22.90 13.90
C LYS A 218 -8.89 22.33 12.48
N ARG A 219 -10.18 22.19 12.10
CA ARG A 219 -10.80 22.35 10.76
C ARG A 219 -10.81 21.22 9.69
N VAL A 220 -10.43 19.96 9.91
CA VAL A 220 -10.20 19.05 8.74
C VAL A 220 -11.34 18.06 8.39
N ARG A 221 -12.23 17.67 9.31
CA ARG A 221 -13.19 16.59 9.02
C ARG A 221 -14.37 17.09 8.19
N LYS A 222 -14.32 16.87 6.87
CA LYS A 222 -15.43 17.13 5.94
C LYS A 222 -16.43 15.98 5.86
N ILE A 223 -16.04 14.76 6.23
CA ILE A 223 -16.88 13.55 6.16
C ILE A 223 -16.96 12.91 7.55
N ALA A 224 -18.18 12.56 7.97
CA ALA A 224 -18.48 11.78 9.17
C ALA A 224 -19.30 10.54 8.81
N ARG A 225 -19.34 9.58 9.73
CA ARG A 225 -20.10 8.33 9.60
C ARG A 225 -21.01 8.16 10.81
N SER A 226 -22.26 7.79 10.57
CA SER A 226 -23.25 7.53 11.62
C SER A 226 -24.01 6.25 11.33
N ARG A 227 -24.55 5.62 12.38
CA ARG A 227 -25.53 4.54 12.26
C ARG A 227 -26.93 5.16 12.20
N CYS A 228 -27.76 4.75 11.24
CA CYS A 228 -29.14 5.18 11.18
C CYS A 228 -29.99 4.47 12.24
N GLU A 229 -30.83 5.20 12.95
CA GLU A 229 -31.75 4.63 13.95
C GLU A 229 -32.94 3.88 13.32
N GLN A 230 -33.32 4.23 12.09
CA GLN A 230 -34.48 3.62 11.41
C GLN A 230 -34.14 2.28 10.74
N CYS A 231 -33.12 2.26 9.87
CA CYS A 231 -32.74 1.06 9.12
C CYS A 231 -31.52 0.34 9.68
N GLY A 232 -30.84 0.90 10.69
CA GLY A 232 -29.62 0.33 11.27
C GLY A 232 -28.38 0.48 10.39
N SER A 233 -28.49 0.93 9.13
CA SER A 233 -27.38 1.05 8.19
C SER A 233 -26.40 2.17 8.58
N TYR A 234 -25.12 1.93 8.32
CA TYR A 234 -24.08 2.95 8.47
C TYR A 234 -23.97 3.78 7.20
N TYR A 235 -24.01 5.10 7.33
CA TYR A 235 -23.91 6.01 6.20
C TYR A 235 -22.93 7.15 6.49
N VAL A 236 -22.35 7.70 5.42
CA VAL A 236 -21.48 8.87 5.50
C VAL A 236 -22.22 10.14 5.13
N TRP A 237 -21.80 11.25 5.73
CA TRP A 237 -22.39 12.57 5.51
C TRP A 237 -21.35 13.67 5.70
N CYS A 238 -21.66 14.85 5.16
CA CYS A 238 -20.74 15.97 5.10
C CYS A 238 -20.87 16.86 6.35
N VAL A 239 -19.78 17.04 7.09
CA VAL A 239 -19.72 17.93 8.25
C VAL A 239 -19.46 19.36 7.77
N THR A 240 -20.53 20.14 7.61
CA THR A 240 -20.44 21.57 7.29
C THR A 240 -21.31 22.39 8.23
N ALA A 241 -20.83 23.57 8.62
CA ALA A 241 -21.47 24.47 9.59
C ALA A 241 -22.89 24.93 9.22
N ARG A 242 -23.36 24.68 7.99
CA ARG A 242 -24.66 25.19 7.47
C ARG A 242 -25.67 24.11 7.07
N ARG A 243 -25.34 22.80 7.08
CA ARG A 243 -26.19 21.77 6.42
C ARG A 243 -26.41 20.48 7.21
N HIS A 244 -26.75 20.58 8.50
CA HIS A 244 -27.25 19.43 9.28
C HIS A 244 -28.52 18.78 8.67
N LYS A 245 -29.29 19.48 7.83
CA LYS A 245 -30.51 18.93 7.21
C LYS A 245 -30.26 17.97 6.03
N ALA A 246 -29.04 17.92 5.47
CA ALA A 246 -28.68 17.01 4.37
C ALA A 246 -28.09 15.66 4.87
N SER A 247 -28.03 15.44 6.19
CA SER A 247 -27.47 14.23 6.81
C SER A 247 -28.49 13.11 7.02
N ARG A 248 -29.54 13.05 6.19
CA ARG A 248 -30.48 11.91 6.22
C ARG A 248 -29.76 10.64 5.78
N CYS A 249 -30.24 9.50 6.25
CA CYS A 249 -29.70 8.21 5.82
C CYS A 249 -30.02 8.01 4.34
N CYS A 250 -28.98 7.85 3.50
CA CYS A 250 -29.16 7.58 2.07
C CYS A 250 -29.87 6.25 1.81
N PHE A 251 -29.77 5.26 2.72
CA PHE A 251 -30.49 3.99 2.56
C PHE A 251 -31.99 4.14 2.86
N CYS A 252 -32.38 4.89 3.90
CA CYS A 252 -33.79 5.20 4.13
C CYS A 252 -34.37 6.05 2.99
N GLU A 253 -33.58 6.99 2.47
CA GLU A 253 -33.97 7.83 1.32
C GLU A 253 -34.20 6.96 0.09
N LEU A 254 -33.29 6.04 -0.22
CA LEU A 254 -33.41 5.04 -1.30
C LEU A 254 -34.70 4.21 -1.15
N LEU A 255 -34.99 3.71 0.06
CA LEU A 255 -36.20 2.94 0.34
C LEU A 255 -37.46 3.81 0.20
N SER A 256 -37.47 5.03 0.71
CA SER A 256 -38.60 5.94 0.62
C SER A 256 -38.88 6.39 -0.82
N GLU A 257 -37.84 6.59 -1.62
CA GLU A 257 -37.95 6.94 -3.04
C GLU A 257 -38.51 5.78 -3.87
N SER A 258 -38.16 4.53 -3.53
CA SER A 258 -38.77 3.36 -4.18
C SER A 258 -40.30 3.27 -3.98
N THR A 259 -40.80 3.85 -2.88
CA THR A 259 -42.22 3.79 -2.50
C THR A 259 -43.06 5.02 -2.90
N SER A 260 -42.46 6.16 -3.29
CA SER A 260 -43.20 7.40 -3.58
C SER A 260 -43.25 7.75 -5.08
N ASP A 261 -44.35 8.35 -5.55
CA ASP A 261 -44.49 8.76 -6.97
C ASP A 261 -43.48 9.83 -7.42
N LYS A 262 -42.94 10.62 -6.49
CA LYS A 262 -41.81 11.53 -6.77
C LYS A 262 -40.47 10.79 -6.85
N GLY A 263 -40.27 9.77 -6.01
CA GLY A 263 -39.09 8.91 -6.06
C GLY A 263 -39.04 8.03 -7.31
N LYS A 264 -40.19 7.61 -7.85
CA LYS A 264 -40.27 6.99 -9.19
C LYS A 264 -39.74 7.88 -10.32
N LYS A 265 -39.75 9.22 -10.17
CA LYS A 265 -39.16 10.17 -11.14
C LYS A 265 -37.62 10.29 -11.02
N LEU A 266 -37.05 10.19 -9.81
CA LEU A 266 -35.60 10.15 -9.58
C LEU A 266 -35.00 8.76 -9.88
N MET A 267 -35.79 7.70 -9.68
CA MET A 267 -35.48 6.33 -10.07
C MET A 267 -35.87 6.04 -11.52
N LYS A 268 -36.21 7.05 -12.33
CA LYS A 268 -36.37 6.86 -13.77
C LYS A 268 -35.03 6.40 -14.31
N ARG A 269 -34.97 5.12 -14.64
CA ARG A 269 -33.87 4.50 -15.38
C ARG A 269 -33.64 5.31 -16.63
N LYS A 270 -32.37 5.54 -16.99
CA LYS A 270 -32.04 6.00 -18.35
C LYS A 270 -32.65 4.99 -19.33
N LEU A 271 -33.71 5.39 -20.03
CA LEU A 271 -34.23 4.59 -21.12
C LEU A 271 -33.17 4.59 -22.23
N PRO A 272 -32.88 3.44 -22.87
CA PRO A 272 -31.98 3.42 -24.01
C PRO A 272 -32.58 4.26 -25.14
N GLY A 273 -32.07 5.47 -25.34
CA GLY A 273 -32.57 6.42 -26.35
C GLY A 273 -32.42 7.91 -26.01
N GLU A 274 -32.18 8.28 -24.75
CA GLU A 274 -31.89 9.69 -24.40
C GLU A 274 -30.41 10.02 -24.66
N THR A 275 -30.02 10.02 -25.93
CA THR A 275 -28.87 10.82 -26.37
C THR A 275 -29.27 12.28 -26.29
N GLU A 276 -28.51 13.06 -25.52
CA GLU A 276 -28.60 14.51 -25.43
C GLU A 276 -28.57 15.11 -26.85
N ALA A 277 -29.72 15.54 -27.34
CA ALA A 277 -29.77 16.52 -28.41
C ALA A 277 -29.30 17.85 -27.82
N MET A 278 -27.99 18.10 -27.87
CA MET A 278 -27.43 19.43 -27.67
C MET A 278 -27.99 20.35 -28.77
N GLN A 279 -28.73 21.37 -28.36
CA GLN A 279 -28.79 22.67 -29.04
C GLN A 279 -27.84 23.62 -28.32
#